data_AF-A0A1B8C263-F1
#
_entry.id   AF-A0A1B8C263-F1
#
_cell.length_a   1.000
_cell.length_b   1.000
_cell.length_c   1.000
_cell.angle_alpha   90.00
_cell.angle_beta   90.00
_cell.angle_gamma   90.00
#
_symmetry.space_group_name_H-M   'P 1'
#
loop_
_entity.id
_entity.type
_entity.pdbx_description
1 polymer ?
#
loop_
_entity_poly.entity_id
_entity_poly.type
_entity_poly.pdbx_seq_one_letter_code
_entity_poly.pdbx_strand_id
1 'polypeptide(L)'
;MLFSATLALLAGLLTALAAVQAERAGKLPTLGWNSWNAFMCDINATKVMTAANEVVNLGLKDAGYEYINIDDCWSIKDGRDENTHRIRPDLTKFPDGISGIADKIHALGLKIGIYSSAGTATCEGYPASIGYEEVDAATFAEWGIDYLKYDNCFYPSNWTDTYASCIPDGSSTLLTNGTCPVTNRTAPEGYDWSTSNTTERFRIMGNALKAQSRTIHY
;
A
#
# COMPACT_ATOMS: atom_id res chain seq x y z
N MET A 1 17.41 34.33 -27.10
CA MET A 1 18.32 33.25 -26.66
C MET A 1 18.42 33.12 -25.13
N LEU A 2 18.30 34.21 -24.34
CA LEU A 2 18.33 34.14 -22.87
C LEU A 2 17.14 33.39 -22.22
N PHE A 3 15.94 33.43 -22.83
CA PHE A 3 14.73 32.75 -22.31
C PHE A 3 14.76 31.21 -22.39
N SER A 4 15.45 30.64 -23.40
CA SER A 4 15.52 29.18 -23.55
C SER A 4 16.50 28.54 -22.56
N ALA A 5 17.58 29.25 -22.21
CA ALA A 5 18.56 28.78 -21.25
C ALA A 5 17.99 28.76 -19.81
N THR A 6 17.19 29.76 -19.43
CA THR A 6 16.52 29.81 -18.13
C THR A 6 15.42 28.76 -17.99
N LEU A 7 14.63 28.49 -19.03
CA LEU A 7 13.64 27.40 -19.01
C LEU A 7 14.32 26.02 -18.87
N ALA A 8 15.42 25.79 -19.58
CA ALA A 8 16.17 24.53 -19.48
C ALA A 8 16.82 24.34 -18.10
N LEU A 9 17.31 25.43 -17.49
CA LEU A 9 17.87 25.40 -16.13
C LEU A 9 16.79 25.11 -15.07
N LEU A 10 15.60 25.73 -15.19
CA LEU A 10 14.48 25.48 -14.27
C LEU A 10 13.97 24.04 -14.37
N ALA A 11 13.83 23.53 -15.59
CA ALA A 11 13.43 22.15 -15.82
C ALA A 11 14.47 21.15 -15.28
N GLY A 12 15.77 21.45 -15.41
CA GLY A 12 16.85 20.64 -14.85
C GLY A 12 16.91 20.64 -13.31
N LEU A 13 16.56 21.76 -12.65
CA LEU A 13 16.45 21.81 -11.18
C LEU A 13 15.25 21.01 -10.66
N LEU A 14 14.10 21.11 -11.33
CA LEU A 14 12.87 20.39 -10.95
C LEU A 14 13.06 18.86 -11.05
N THR A 15 13.72 18.38 -12.10
CA THR A 15 14.02 16.95 -12.25
C THR A 15 15.03 16.45 -11.21
N ALA A 16 16.05 17.25 -10.88
CA ALA A 16 17.02 16.89 -9.85
C ALA A 16 16.40 16.82 -8.44
N LEU A 17 15.52 17.77 -8.08
CA LEU A 17 14.80 17.71 -6.80
C LEU A 17 13.88 16.50 -6.71
N ALA A 18 13.12 16.20 -7.78
CA ALA A 18 12.24 15.04 -7.83
C ALA A 18 13.01 13.72 -7.66
N ALA A 19 14.19 13.60 -8.27
CA ALA A 19 15.06 12.43 -8.12
C ALA A 19 15.59 12.26 -6.68
N VAL A 20 16.04 13.34 -6.03
CA VAL A 20 16.51 13.31 -4.63
C VAL A 20 15.38 12.93 -3.65
N GLN A 21 14.16 13.36 -3.92
CA GLN A 21 13.01 13.04 -3.09
C GLN A 21 12.59 11.57 -3.26
N ALA A 22 12.68 11.03 -4.47
CA ALA A 22 12.47 9.60 -4.75
C ALA A 22 13.53 8.72 -4.06
N GLU A 23 14.81 9.13 -4.02
CA GLU A 23 15.87 8.38 -3.31
C GLU A 23 15.71 8.36 -1.78
N ARG A 24 14.95 9.29 -1.19
CA ARG A 24 14.74 9.36 0.27
C ARG A 24 13.50 8.63 0.74
N ALA A 25 12.54 8.42 -0.13
CA ALA A 25 11.24 7.91 0.28
C ALA A 25 11.36 6.42 0.69
N GLY A 26 10.86 6.10 1.89
CA GLY A 26 11.05 4.79 2.54
C GLY A 26 12.40 4.58 3.24
N LYS A 27 13.33 5.55 3.22
CA LYS A 27 14.60 5.47 3.98
C LYS A 27 14.42 5.69 5.48
N LEU A 28 13.46 6.56 5.83
CA LEU A 28 12.97 6.75 7.19
C LEU A 28 11.55 6.17 7.29
N PRO A 29 11.05 5.87 8.50
CA PRO A 29 9.68 5.43 8.69
C PRO A 29 8.69 6.39 8.02
N THR A 30 7.70 5.83 7.34
CA THR A 30 6.63 6.63 6.74
C THR A 30 5.79 7.28 7.83
N LEU A 31 5.48 8.56 7.66
CA LEU A 31 4.64 9.33 8.58
C LEU A 31 3.36 9.73 7.86
N GLY A 32 2.21 9.45 8.47
CA GLY A 32 0.94 9.73 7.84
C GLY A 32 -0.26 9.33 8.69
N TRP A 33 -1.41 9.30 8.05
CA TRP A 33 -2.69 8.89 8.59
C TRP A 33 -3.24 7.71 7.79
N ASN A 34 -3.98 6.82 8.44
CA ASN A 34 -4.65 5.68 7.80
C ASN A 34 -6.08 5.55 8.33
N SER A 35 -7.02 5.19 7.45
CA SER A 35 -8.46 5.16 7.77
C SER A 35 -8.89 4.08 8.74
N TRP A 36 -8.15 2.97 8.89
CA TRP A 36 -8.62 1.75 9.55
C TRP A 36 -9.05 1.96 10.99
N ASN A 37 -8.16 2.47 11.84
CA ASN A 37 -8.45 2.67 13.26
C ASN A 37 -9.48 3.78 13.53
N ALA A 38 -9.75 4.63 12.54
CA ALA A 38 -10.75 5.69 12.64
C ALA A 38 -12.14 5.22 12.21
N PHE A 39 -12.22 4.41 11.14
CA PHE A 39 -13.46 4.21 10.41
C PHE A 39 -13.76 2.76 10.03
N MET A 40 -12.79 1.84 10.14
CA MET A 40 -12.92 0.48 9.59
C MET A 40 -13.44 0.52 8.15
N CYS A 41 -14.50 -0.24 7.81
CA CYS A 41 -15.12 -0.24 6.48
C CYS A 41 -16.03 0.96 6.16
N ASP A 42 -16.37 1.80 7.14
CA ASP A 42 -17.19 2.99 6.93
C ASP A 42 -16.32 4.14 6.39
N ILE A 43 -15.76 3.96 5.20
CA ILE A 43 -14.86 4.91 4.54
C ILE A 43 -15.48 5.48 3.26
N ASN A 44 -15.19 6.75 2.97
CA ASN A 44 -15.56 7.41 1.71
C ASN A 44 -14.63 8.60 1.42
N ALA A 45 -14.74 9.18 0.23
CA ALA A 45 -13.92 10.30 -0.20
C ALA A 45 -14.02 11.53 0.72
N THR A 46 -15.19 11.81 1.29
CA THR A 46 -15.38 12.93 2.23
C THR A 46 -14.53 12.73 3.48
N LYS A 47 -14.57 11.54 4.10
CA LYS A 47 -13.77 11.23 5.30
C LYS A 47 -12.27 11.33 5.03
N VAL A 48 -11.82 10.80 3.90
CA VAL A 48 -10.41 10.85 3.49
C VAL A 48 -9.97 12.29 3.24
N MET A 49 -10.77 13.10 2.54
CA MET A 49 -10.47 14.51 2.31
C MET A 49 -10.51 15.35 3.59
N THR A 50 -11.42 15.06 4.52
CA THR A 50 -11.42 15.72 5.84
C THR A 50 -10.11 15.41 6.57
N ALA A 51 -9.67 14.15 6.63
CA ALA A 51 -8.40 13.79 7.25
C ALA A 51 -7.21 14.49 6.58
N ALA A 52 -7.17 14.55 5.24
CA ALA A 52 -6.12 15.23 4.49
C ALA A 52 -6.05 16.74 4.82
N ASN A 53 -7.19 17.43 4.88
CA ASN A 53 -7.24 18.84 5.25
C ASN A 53 -6.80 19.05 6.71
N GLU A 54 -7.22 18.20 7.64
CA GLU A 54 -6.80 18.32 9.05
C GLU A 54 -5.30 18.07 9.24
N VAL A 55 -4.70 17.14 8.48
CA VAL A 55 -3.24 16.95 8.48
C VAL A 55 -2.50 18.24 8.09
N VAL A 56 -3.06 19.03 7.17
CA VAL A 56 -2.50 20.35 6.81
C VAL A 56 -2.83 21.40 7.88
N ASN A 57 -4.10 21.56 8.23
CA ASN A 57 -4.58 22.63 9.12
C ASN A 57 -3.98 22.55 10.52
N LEU A 58 -3.74 21.34 11.03
CA LEU A 58 -3.13 21.10 12.34
C LEU A 58 -1.59 21.20 12.31
N GLY A 59 -0.98 21.46 11.15
CA GLY A 59 0.47 21.53 10.99
C GLY A 59 1.17 20.16 11.03
N LEU A 60 0.44 19.05 10.93
CA LEU A 60 1.02 17.70 10.94
C LEU A 60 1.86 17.45 9.69
N LYS A 61 1.45 18.00 8.54
CA LYS A 61 2.27 17.99 7.33
C LYS A 61 3.65 18.60 7.56
N ASP A 62 3.72 19.75 8.24
CA ASP A 62 4.99 20.42 8.55
C ASP A 62 5.82 19.64 9.58
N ALA A 63 5.16 18.83 10.42
CA ALA A 63 5.80 17.86 11.31
C ALA A 63 6.26 16.56 10.59
N GLY A 64 5.97 16.42 9.28
CA GLY A 64 6.42 15.31 8.44
C GLY A 64 5.36 14.28 8.07
N TYR A 65 4.11 14.42 8.54
CA TYR A 65 3.01 13.51 8.18
C TYR A 65 2.52 13.80 6.77
N GLU A 66 3.02 13.07 5.78
CA GLU A 66 2.78 13.35 4.37
C GLU A 66 1.86 12.34 3.68
N TYR A 67 1.60 11.17 4.27
CA TYR A 67 0.77 10.12 3.66
C TYR A 67 -0.67 10.12 4.19
N ILE A 68 -1.65 10.05 3.29
CA ILE A 68 -3.07 9.81 3.58
C ILE A 68 -3.46 8.46 2.98
N ASN A 69 -3.54 7.43 3.82
CA ASN A 69 -3.69 6.05 3.37
C ASN A 69 -5.14 5.57 3.50
N ILE A 70 -5.70 5.11 2.38
CA ILE A 70 -6.97 4.41 2.32
C ILE A 70 -6.70 2.94 2.67
N ASP A 71 -7.37 2.43 3.70
CA ASP A 71 -7.30 1.02 4.11
C ASP A 71 -8.34 0.16 3.37
N ASP A 72 -8.70 -1.00 3.91
CA ASP A 72 -9.67 -1.92 3.31
C ASP A 72 -11.04 -1.28 2.98
N CYS A 73 -11.87 -2.01 2.24
CA CYS A 73 -13.25 -1.67 1.92
C CYS A 73 -13.45 -0.47 0.97
N TRP A 74 -12.44 -0.10 0.18
CA TRP A 74 -12.51 1.00 -0.80
C TRP A 74 -13.11 0.59 -2.16
N SER A 75 -13.00 -0.69 -2.51
CA SER A 75 -13.46 -1.25 -3.78
C SER A 75 -14.89 -1.80 -3.68
N ILE A 76 -15.48 -2.18 -4.81
CA ILE A 76 -16.71 -3.01 -4.79
C ILE A 76 -16.38 -4.48 -4.53
N LYS A 77 -17.24 -5.14 -3.76
CA LYS A 77 -17.02 -6.50 -3.27
C LYS A 77 -17.39 -7.60 -4.27
N ASP A 78 -18.21 -7.25 -5.26
CA ASP A 78 -18.79 -8.17 -6.25
C ASP A 78 -17.78 -8.70 -7.29
N GLY A 79 -16.57 -8.12 -7.34
CA GLY A 79 -15.47 -8.66 -8.12
C GLY A 79 -14.69 -7.62 -8.91
N ARG A 80 -13.81 -8.14 -9.76
CA ARG A 80 -12.99 -7.36 -10.69
C ARG A 80 -13.79 -7.04 -11.95
N ASP A 81 -13.28 -6.10 -12.73
CA ASP A 81 -13.75 -5.90 -14.09
C ASP A 81 -13.49 -7.14 -14.96
N GLU A 82 -14.47 -7.60 -15.73
CA GLU A 82 -14.38 -8.87 -16.47
C GLU A 82 -13.36 -8.82 -17.63
N ASN A 83 -13.14 -7.64 -18.22
CA ASN A 83 -12.29 -7.50 -19.41
C ASN A 83 -10.86 -7.11 -19.05
N THR A 84 -10.72 -6.16 -18.11
CA THR A 84 -9.42 -5.60 -17.71
C THR A 84 -8.84 -6.30 -16.50
N HIS A 85 -9.64 -7.08 -15.77
CA HIS A 85 -9.28 -7.73 -14.51
C HIS A 85 -8.87 -6.77 -13.39
N ARG A 86 -9.11 -5.46 -13.55
CA ARG A 86 -8.81 -4.45 -12.52
C ARG A 86 -9.75 -4.57 -11.33
N ILE A 87 -9.24 -4.29 -10.12
CA ILE A 87 -10.10 -4.01 -8.97
C ILE A 87 -10.92 -2.75 -9.29
N ARG A 88 -12.22 -2.80 -9.04
CA ARG A 88 -13.13 -1.70 -9.34
C ARG A 88 -13.36 -0.85 -8.08
N PRO A 89 -13.15 0.48 -8.11
CA PRO A 89 -13.46 1.34 -6.99
C PRO A 89 -14.98 1.42 -6.76
N ASP A 90 -15.39 1.56 -5.50
CA ASP A 90 -16.78 1.85 -5.16
C ASP A 90 -17.08 3.33 -5.43
N LEU A 91 -17.75 3.62 -6.55
CA LEU A 91 -18.08 4.99 -6.95
C LEU A 91 -19.15 5.65 -6.08
N THR A 92 -19.88 4.89 -5.26
CA THR A 92 -20.74 5.49 -4.22
C THR A 92 -19.89 6.05 -3.09
N LYS A 93 -18.77 5.39 -2.75
CA LYS A 93 -17.80 5.87 -1.74
C LYS A 93 -16.83 6.92 -2.31
N PHE A 94 -16.41 6.74 -3.56
CA PHE A 94 -15.42 7.56 -4.26
C PHE A 94 -15.96 7.99 -5.63
N PRO A 95 -16.83 9.03 -5.70
CA PRO A 95 -17.54 9.41 -6.93
C PRO A 95 -16.63 9.79 -8.11
N ASP A 96 -15.44 10.33 -7.83
CA ASP A 96 -14.44 10.68 -8.85
C ASP A 96 -13.39 9.56 -9.07
N GLY A 97 -13.67 8.35 -8.57
CA GLY A 97 -12.73 7.25 -8.51
C GLY A 97 -11.54 7.51 -7.58
N ILE A 98 -10.56 6.60 -7.62
CA ILE A 98 -9.35 6.70 -6.80
C ILE A 98 -8.37 7.74 -7.35
N SER A 99 -8.25 7.85 -8.68
CA SER A 99 -7.42 8.90 -9.30
C SER A 99 -7.91 10.30 -8.92
N GLY A 100 -9.23 10.53 -8.91
CA GLY A 100 -9.78 11.84 -8.56
C GLY A 100 -9.51 12.26 -7.11
N ILE A 101 -9.46 11.33 -6.15
CA ILE A 101 -9.06 11.66 -4.78
C ILE A 101 -7.53 11.77 -4.63
N ALA A 102 -6.77 10.98 -5.39
CA ALA A 102 -5.31 11.12 -5.45
C ALA A 102 -4.90 12.53 -5.91
N ASP A 103 -5.49 13.02 -7.00
CA ASP A 103 -5.23 14.37 -7.52
C ASP A 103 -5.51 15.45 -6.46
N LYS A 104 -6.62 15.32 -5.71
CA LYS A 104 -6.98 16.26 -4.64
C LYS A 104 -6.00 16.23 -3.46
N ILE A 105 -5.52 15.05 -3.08
CA ILE A 105 -4.52 14.89 -2.01
C ILE A 105 -3.16 15.44 -2.46
N HIS A 106 -2.76 15.17 -3.70
CA HIS A 106 -1.53 15.73 -4.28
C HIS A 106 -1.57 17.24 -4.40
N ALA A 107 -2.74 17.83 -4.68
CA ALA A 107 -2.93 19.28 -4.70
C ALA A 107 -2.70 19.95 -3.32
N LEU A 108 -2.86 19.19 -2.23
CA LEU A 108 -2.49 19.62 -0.86
C LEU A 108 -0.98 19.44 -0.59
N GLY A 109 -0.22 18.93 -1.56
CA GLY A 109 1.18 18.54 -1.42
C GLY A 109 1.38 17.38 -0.45
N LEU A 110 0.38 16.50 -0.32
CA LEU A 110 0.43 15.23 0.41
C LEU A 110 0.58 14.07 -0.58
N LYS A 111 0.77 12.86 -0.06
CA LYS A 111 0.86 11.59 -0.77
C LYS A 111 -0.34 10.71 -0.40
N ILE A 112 -0.76 9.83 -1.30
CA ILE A 112 -1.90 8.93 -1.05
C ILE A 112 -1.46 7.46 -1.03
N GLY A 113 -1.99 6.69 -0.08
CA GLY A 113 -1.85 5.25 -0.05
C GLY A 113 -3.13 4.50 -0.35
N ILE A 114 -2.99 3.26 -0.84
CA ILE A 114 -4.08 2.32 -1.04
C ILE A 114 -3.78 0.99 -0.34
N TYR A 115 -4.76 0.11 -0.31
CA TYR A 115 -4.69 -1.18 0.36
C TYR A 115 -5.07 -2.33 -0.58
N SER A 116 -4.36 -3.45 -0.43
CA SER A 116 -4.74 -4.76 -0.96
C SER A 116 -4.18 -5.88 -0.07
N SER A 117 -4.39 -7.14 -0.44
CA SER A 117 -3.85 -8.32 0.26
C SER A 117 -3.07 -9.23 -0.69
N ALA A 118 -2.06 -9.90 -0.15
CA ALA A 118 -1.32 -11.01 -0.76
C ALA A 118 -2.13 -12.33 -0.71
N GLY A 119 -3.42 -12.25 -1.03
CA GLY A 119 -4.36 -13.35 -1.03
C GLY A 119 -5.48 -13.12 -2.05
N THR A 120 -6.45 -14.04 -2.09
CA THR A 120 -7.56 -14.00 -3.05
C THR A 120 -8.62 -12.98 -2.69
N ALA A 121 -8.67 -12.58 -1.43
CA ALA A 121 -9.50 -11.50 -0.93
C ALA A 121 -8.75 -10.69 0.14
N THR A 122 -9.21 -9.47 0.37
CA THR A 122 -8.76 -8.64 1.50
C THR A 122 -9.25 -9.22 2.82
N CYS A 123 -8.76 -8.70 3.95
CA CYS A 123 -9.22 -9.18 5.26
C CYS A 123 -10.74 -9.00 5.45
N GLU A 124 -11.34 -7.98 4.84
CA GLU A 124 -12.81 -7.78 4.83
C GLU A 124 -13.52 -8.44 3.64
N GLY A 125 -12.81 -9.23 2.84
CA GLY A 125 -13.36 -10.05 1.77
C GLY A 125 -13.62 -9.31 0.46
N TYR A 126 -12.93 -8.19 0.21
CA TYR A 126 -12.94 -7.49 -1.08
C TYR A 126 -11.93 -8.12 -2.06
N PRO A 127 -12.00 -7.84 -3.38
CA PRO A 127 -10.98 -8.32 -4.32
C PRO A 127 -9.56 -7.92 -3.89
N ALA A 128 -8.63 -8.87 -3.95
CA ALA A 128 -7.21 -8.67 -3.59
C ALA A 128 -6.26 -9.24 -4.66
N SER A 129 -4.95 -9.02 -4.50
CA SER A 129 -4.02 -8.98 -5.64
C SER A 129 -3.24 -10.25 -5.97
N ILE A 130 -3.41 -11.37 -5.25
CA ILE A 130 -2.62 -12.57 -5.57
C ILE A 130 -2.95 -13.07 -6.99
N GLY A 131 -1.93 -13.24 -7.83
CA GLY A 131 -2.08 -13.60 -9.25
C GLY A 131 -2.55 -12.45 -10.17
N TYR A 132 -2.74 -11.25 -9.63
CA TYR A 132 -3.11 -10.03 -10.35
C TYR A 132 -2.15 -8.87 -10.06
N GLU A 133 -0.95 -9.16 -9.55
CA GLU A 133 -0.02 -8.16 -9.03
C GLU A 133 0.42 -7.18 -10.13
N GLU A 134 0.67 -7.66 -11.35
CA GLU A 134 1.07 -6.80 -12.47
C GLU A 134 -0.04 -5.81 -12.86
N VAL A 135 -1.29 -6.29 -13.00
CA VAL A 135 -2.42 -5.43 -13.38
C VAL A 135 -2.78 -4.46 -12.26
N ASP A 136 -2.72 -4.90 -11.00
CA ASP A 136 -3.05 -4.06 -9.86
C ASP A 136 -1.95 -3.00 -9.64
N ALA A 137 -0.67 -3.37 -9.71
CA ALA A 137 0.44 -2.42 -9.63
C ALA A 137 0.36 -1.35 -10.73
N ALA A 138 0.09 -1.75 -11.98
CA ALA A 138 -0.10 -0.82 -13.09
C ALA A 138 -1.30 0.11 -12.87
N THR A 139 -2.42 -0.43 -12.36
CA THR A 139 -3.62 0.36 -12.06
C THR A 139 -3.39 1.37 -10.94
N PHE A 140 -2.69 0.96 -9.87
CA PHE A 140 -2.35 1.86 -8.76
C PHE A 140 -1.40 2.97 -9.21
N ALA A 141 -0.43 2.65 -10.06
CA ALA A 141 0.47 3.64 -10.65
C ALA A 141 -0.28 4.64 -11.54
N GLU A 142 -1.19 4.15 -12.39
CA GLU A 142 -2.06 4.97 -13.24
C GLU A 142 -2.95 5.92 -12.42
N TRP A 143 -3.48 5.46 -11.29
CA TRP A 143 -4.28 6.28 -10.39
C TRP A 143 -3.48 7.25 -9.51
N GLY A 144 -2.15 7.25 -9.61
CA GLY A 144 -1.32 8.16 -8.85
C GLY A 144 -1.07 7.74 -7.39
N ILE A 145 -1.22 6.47 -7.04
CA ILE A 145 -0.91 5.99 -5.69
C ILE A 145 0.58 6.15 -5.37
N ASP A 146 0.92 6.48 -4.13
CA ASP A 146 2.30 6.64 -3.62
C ASP A 146 2.72 5.55 -2.63
N TYR A 147 1.75 4.83 -2.06
CA TYR A 147 1.97 3.83 -1.02
C TYR A 147 0.98 2.67 -1.13
N LEU A 148 1.43 1.44 -0.95
CA LEU A 148 0.60 0.24 -0.86
C LEU A 148 0.77 -0.39 0.51
N LYS A 149 -0.32 -0.47 1.29
CA LYS A 149 -0.41 -1.43 2.40
C LYS A 149 -0.81 -2.78 1.81
N TYR A 150 0.01 -3.82 2.02
CA TYR A 150 -0.20 -5.15 1.45
C TYR A 150 -0.38 -6.20 2.54
N ASP A 151 -1.61 -6.66 2.71
CA ASP A 151 -2.02 -7.56 3.79
C ASP A 151 -1.74 -9.04 3.52
N ASN A 152 -2.10 -9.91 4.47
CA ASN A 152 -1.78 -11.34 4.46
C ASN A 152 -3.01 -12.25 4.67
N CYS A 153 -4.23 -11.75 4.49
CA CYS A 153 -5.46 -12.55 4.61
C CYS A 153 -5.76 -13.36 3.34
N PHE A 154 -6.47 -14.50 3.51
CA PHE A 154 -7.00 -15.34 2.43
C PHE A 154 -5.99 -15.77 1.35
N TYR A 155 -4.73 -16.04 1.71
CA TYR A 155 -3.80 -16.68 0.77
C TYR A 155 -4.22 -18.14 0.51
N PRO A 156 -4.14 -18.64 -0.75
CA PRO A 156 -4.49 -20.02 -1.09
C PRO A 156 -3.65 -21.08 -0.36
N SER A 157 -4.18 -22.29 -0.25
CA SER A 157 -3.49 -23.41 0.42
C SER A 157 -2.12 -23.74 -0.19
N ASN A 158 -1.98 -23.66 -1.52
CA ASN A 158 -0.70 -23.86 -2.22
C ASN A 158 0.33 -22.76 -1.95
N TRP A 159 -0.07 -21.64 -1.35
CA TRP A 159 0.78 -20.54 -0.93
C TRP A 159 1.04 -20.51 0.58
N THR A 160 0.65 -21.56 1.31
CA THR A 160 0.93 -21.67 2.75
C THR A 160 2.40 -21.99 2.98
N ASP A 161 3.03 -21.33 3.95
CA ASP A 161 4.40 -21.68 4.35
C ASP A 161 4.48 -23.09 4.95
N THR A 162 5.54 -23.82 4.62
CA THR A 162 5.80 -25.16 5.19
C THR A 162 5.87 -25.09 6.72
N TYR A 163 6.53 -24.06 7.24
CA TYR A 163 6.73 -23.85 8.67
C TYR A 163 6.06 -22.57 9.16
N ALA A 164 5.84 -22.47 10.47
CA ALA A 164 5.39 -21.26 11.15
C ALA A 164 6.57 -20.60 11.86
N SER A 165 6.70 -19.29 11.70
CA SER A 165 7.65 -18.49 12.48
C SER A 165 7.16 -18.37 13.92
N CYS A 166 8.09 -18.15 14.86
CA CYS A 166 7.70 -17.94 16.25
C CYS A 166 7.21 -16.49 16.45
N ILE A 167 5.89 -16.29 16.33
CA ILE A 167 5.23 -15.00 16.53
C ILE A 167 4.31 -15.12 17.77
N PRO A 168 4.70 -14.57 18.92
CA PRO A 168 3.92 -14.67 20.16
C PRO A 168 2.50 -14.08 20.04
N ASP A 169 2.33 -13.04 19.22
CA ASP A 169 1.06 -12.33 19.03
C ASP A 169 -0.05 -13.22 18.41
N GLY A 170 0.32 -14.34 17.78
CA GLY A 170 -0.64 -15.31 17.22
C GLY A 170 -1.15 -16.34 18.23
N SER A 171 -0.62 -16.35 19.45
CA SER A 171 -0.98 -17.33 20.48
C SER A 171 -2.11 -16.82 21.37
N SER A 172 -3.19 -17.59 21.50
CA SER A 172 -4.24 -17.32 22.50
C SER A 172 -3.78 -17.59 23.94
N THR A 173 -2.62 -18.23 24.10
CA THR A 173 -1.98 -18.53 25.40
C THR A 173 -0.73 -17.70 25.58
N LEU A 174 -0.56 -17.12 26.77
CA LEU A 174 0.68 -16.44 27.17
C LEU A 174 1.83 -17.45 27.09
N LEU A 175 2.77 -17.20 26.18
CA LEU A 175 3.96 -18.02 26.04
C LEU A 175 4.94 -17.66 27.17
N THR A 176 5.42 -18.67 27.91
CA THR A 176 6.50 -18.48 28.89
C THR A 176 7.70 -17.87 28.18
N ASN A 177 8.16 -16.70 28.64
CA ASN A 177 9.29 -15.97 28.05
C ASN A 177 9.17 -15.69 26.54
N GLY A 178 7.95 -15.70 25.97
CA GLY A 178 7.75 -15.51 24.53
C GLY A 178 8.27 -16.66 23.65
N THR A 179 8.64 -17.81 24.22
CA THR A 179 9.15 -18.95 23.46
C THR A 179 8.01 -19.80 22.91
N CYS A 180 7.99 -20.05 21.61
CA CYS A 180 6.97 -20.89 20.98
C CYS A 180 7.19 -22.38 21.25
N PRO A 181 6.11 -23.17 21.44
CA PRO A 181 6.24 -24.61 21.57
C PRO A 181 6.75 -25.23 20.28
N VAL A 182 7.49 -26.33 20.39
CA VAL A 182 7.86 -27.15 19.24
C VAL A 182 6.62 -27.90 18.75
N THR A 183 6.29 -27.72 17.48
CA THR A 183 5.17 -28.33 16.78
C THR A 183 5.63 -29.01 15.50
N ASN A 184 4.73 -29.71 14.81
CA ASN A 184 5.01 -30.26 13.48
C ASN A 184 5.22 -29.18 12.39
N ARG A 185 4.94 -27.91 12.70
CA ARG A 185 5.19 -26.75 11.81
C ARG A 185 6.35 -25.89 12.29
N THR A 186 7.07 -26.26 13.34
CA THR A 186 8.25 -25.50 13.77
C THR A 186 9.35 -25.59 12.73
N ALA A 187 9.87 -24.44 12.29
CA ALA A 187 10.97 -24.40 11.34
C ALA A 187 12.25 -25.02 11.96
N PRO A 188 13.03 -25.80 11.19
CA PRO A 188 14.33 -26.26 11.66
C PRO A 188 15.28 -25.08 11.88
N GLU A 189 16.28 -25.27 12.74
CA GLU A 189 17.33 -24.28 12.94
C GLU A 189 18.01 -23.95 11.61
N GLY A 190 18.21 -22.66 11.34
CA GLY A 190 18.81 -22.19 10.09
C GLY A 190 17.88 -22.20 8.87
N TYR A 191 16.57 -22.45 9.03
CA TYR A 191 15.62 -22.30 7.93
C TYR A 191 15.63 -20.88 7.34
N ASP A 192 15.79 -20.80 6.02
CA ASP A 192 15.86 -19.53 5.31
C ASP A 192 14.46 -19.02 4.92
N TRP A 193 13.92 -18.11 5.72
CA TRP A 193 12.62 -17.48 5.47
C TRP A 193 12.56 -16.66 4.18
N SER A 194 13.70 -16.25 3.61
CA SER A 194 13.71 -15.54 2.32
C SER A 194 13.24 -16.42 1.15
N THR A 195 13.20 -17.73 1.35
CA THR A 195 12.71 -18.73 0.37
C THR A 195 11.28 -19.20 0.64
N SER A 196 10.62 -18.63 1.65
CA SER A 196 9.25 -19.01 2.03
C SER A 196 8.20 -18.56 1.00
N ASN A 197 7.03 -19.20 1.02
CA ASN A 197 5.90 -18.81 0.16
C ASN A 197 5.41 -17.40 0.51
N THR A 198 5.45 -17.02 1.79
CA THR A 198 5.15 -15.64 2.21
C THR A 198 6.12 -14.65 1.59
N THR A 199 7.43 -14.89 1.67
CA THR A 199 8.41 -14.00 1.02
C THR A 199 8.16 -13.90 -0.47
N GLU A 200 7.85 -15.02 -1.13
CA GLU A 200 7.58 -15.04 -2.55
C GLU A 200 6.35 -14.21 -2.94
N ARG A 201 5.20 -14.37 -2.26
CA ARG A 201 3.99 -13.56 -2.52
C ARG A 201 4.26 -12.07 -2.43
N PHE A 202 4.95 -11.67 -1.36
CA PHE A 202 5.31 -10.28 -1.10
C PHE A 202 6.33 -9.75 -2.12
N ARG A 203 7.30 -10.58 -2.53
CA ARG A 203 8.30 -10.26 -3.57
C ARG A 203 7.66 -10.07 -4.95
N ILE A 204 6.66 -10.86 -5.32
CA ILE A 204 5.96 -10.72 -6.61
C ILE A 204 5.32 -9.33 -6.71
N MET A 205 4.56 -8.89 -5.71
CA MET A 205 4.01 -7.53 -5.67
C MET A 205 5.11 -6.47 -5.67
N GLY A 206 6.14 -6.62 -4.82
CA GLY A 206 7.27 -5.69 -4.79
C GLY A 206 7.97 -5.53 -6.15
N ASN A 207 8.08 -6.60 -6.93
CA ASN A 207 8.62 -6.58 -8.29
C ASN A 207 7.66 -5.90 -9.27
N ALA A 208 6.36 -6.19 -9.19
CA ALA A 208 5.34 -5.56 -10.02
C ALA A 208 5.28 -4.04 -9.83
N LEU A 209 5.40 -3.55 -8.58
CA LEU A 209 5.47 -2.12 -8.27
C LEU A 209 6.75 -1.47 -8.81
N LYS A 210 7.90 -2.14 -8.68
CA LYS A 210 9.18 -1.64 -9.22
C LYS A 210 9.20 -1.53 -10.74
N ALA A 211 8.35 -2.29 -11.44
CA ALA A 211 8.23 -2.21 -12.90
C ALA A 211 7.43 -1.00 -13.39
N GLN A 212 6.75 -0.27 -12.48
CA GLN A 212 5.94 0.89 -12.84
C GLN A 212 6.78 2.18 -12.96
N SER A 213 6.33 3.11 -13.79
CA SER A 213 6.98 4.42 -13.98
C SER A 213 6.84 5.36 -12.78
N ARG A 214 5.85 5.09 -11.91
CA ARG A 214 5.61 5.79 -10.67
C ARG A 214 6.09 4.95 -9.50
N THR A 215 6.89 5.54 -8.62
CA THR A 215 7.31 4.90 -7.37
C THR A 215 6.12 4.76 -6.42
N ILE A 216 5.82 3.53 -6.02
CA ILE A 216 4.86 3.19 -4.97
C ILE A 216 5.64 2.50 -3.85
N HIS A 217 5.60 3.07 -2.65
CA HIS A 217 6.21 2.43 -1.47
C HIS A 217 5.39 1.24 -1.01
N TYR A 218 6.07 0.22 -0.54
CA TYR A 218 5.53 -1.07 -0.14
C TYR A 218 6.34 -1.60 1.04
#